data_AF-A0A7C6CWC1-F1
#
_entry.id   AF-A0A7C6CWC1-F1
#
_cell.length_a   1.000
_cell.length_b   1.000
_cell.length_c   1.000
_cell.angle_alpha   90.00
_cell.angle_beta   90.00
_cell.angle_gamma   90.00
#
_symmetry.space_group_name_H-M   'P 1'
#
loop_
_entity.id
_entity.type
_entity.pdbx_description
1 polymer ?
#
loop_
_entity_poly.entity_id
_entity_poly.type
_entity_poly.pdbx_seq_one_letter_code
_entity_poly.pdbx_strand_id
1 'polypeptide(L)'
;MTIGSKIKRIRVQKHLSQEQLADALGYKDKSMICKIEKDQTKMSYEKMNLFIKKFDLSAAELFHDALDIIKTHSKILTIQDISCYGQCSITVALPILSACGYETAILPTSILSTHTSGFKDFVAKDMDKELLEFSNHWKKEQLQFDVIYTGYLGSISLVDFTLSAIDNFKKDNTLIFVDPAFGDRGKLYPVFKEDYAFKMRELIAKANVIKPNVTEACYLSGTPYKEHYDKQFIEDLIISLSQFTDATIVMTDVSFDKETTGVYVYEDKHFKYYKHQKLGEGFHGTGDVFSASFLAALLKTHNVYSSAKLAADYIYRCIKNTLDDQSHWYGVKFEQLLNDYVNRLNNKKGKKSHESI
;
A
#
# COMPACT_ATOMS: atom_id res chain seq x y z
N MET A 1 -0.19 -25.12 13.28
CA MET A 1 -0.06 -25.82 14.59
C MET A 1 -0.67 -24.93 15.65
N THR A 2 -1.50 -25.47 16.56
CA THR A 2 -2.07 -24.68 17.68
C THR A 2 -0.96 -24.19 18.61
N ILE A 3 -1.23 -23.17 19.43
CA ILE A 3 -0.23 -22.68 20.38
C ILE A 3 0.15 -23.77 21.41
N GLY A 4 -0.81 -24.59 21.84
CA GLY A 4 -0.55 -25.72 22.72
C GLY A 4 0.39 -26.76 22.10
N SER A 5 0.14 -27.13 20.84
CA SER A 5 1.01 -28.10 20.14
C SER A 5 2.40 -27.55 19.83
N LYS A 6 2.56 -26.23 19.61
CA LYS A 6 3.89 -25.59 19.50
C LYS A 6 4.65 -25.57 20.82
N ILE A 7 3.99 -25.22 21.93
CA ILE A 7 4.58 -25.28 23.27
C ILE A 7 5.08 -26.70 23.55
N LYS A 8 4.28 -27.71 23.22
CA LYS A 8 4.69 -29.12 23.32
C LYS A 8 5.92 -29.42 22.47
N ARG A 9 5.95 -29.00 21.21
CA ARG A 9 7.09 -29.21 20.30
C ARG A 9 8.37 -28.61 20.86
N ILE A 10 8.32 -27.33 21.26
CA ILE A 10 9.47 -26.60 21.81
C ILE A 10 9.94 -27.23 23.12
N ARG A 11 9.01 -27.61 24.01
CA ARG A 11 9.35 -28.29 25.26
C ARG A 11 10.12 -29.59 25.00
N VAL A 12 9.65 -30.40 24.05
CA VAL A 12 10.33 -31.65 23.66
C VAL A 12 11.69 -31.39 23.03
N GLN A 13 11.81 -30.39 22.15
CA GLN A 13 13.08 -29.98 21.53
C GLN A 13 14.12 -29.49 22.56
N LYS A 14 13.67 -28.80 23.61
CA LYS A 14 14.53 -28.34 24.72
C LYS A 14 14.75 -29.44 25.79
N HIS A 15 14.31 -30.67 25.55
CA HIS A 15 14.44 -31.82 26.44
C HIS A 15 13.84 -31.63 27.85
N LEU A 16 12.72 -30.91 27.93
CA LEU A 16 12.03 -30.61 29.20
C LEU A 16 10.86 -31.56 29.45
N SER A 17 10.71 -32.01 30.70
CA SER A 17 9.47 -32.63 31.16
C SER A 17 8.36 -31.57 31.34
N GLN A 18 7.09 -32.00 31.35
CA GLN A 18 5.97 -31.08 31.63
C GLN A 18 6.07 -30.46 33.03
N GLU A 19 6.70 -31.16 33.97
CA GLU A 19 6.93 -30.72 35.35
C GLU A 19 8.01 -29.64 35.41
N GLN A 20 9.13 -29.84 34.72
CA GLN A 20 10.17 -28.82 34.58
C GLN A 20 9.65 -27.54 33.91
N LEU A 21 8.77 -27.67 32.91
CA LEU A 21 8.14 -26.51 32.29
C LEU A 21 7.13 -25.83 33.24
N ALA A 22 6.39 -26.59 34.04
CA ALA A 22 5.46 -26.04 35.04
C ALA A 22 6.22 -25.20 36.08
N ASP A 23 7.31 -25.74 36.63
CA ASP A 23 8.15 -25.07 37.62
C ASP A 23 8.79 -23.80 37.03
N ALA A 24 9.35 -23.91 35.81
CA ALA A 24 9.96 -22.78 35.12
C ALA A 24 8.98 -21.63 34.89
N LEU A 25 7.69 -21.95 34.69
CA LEU A 25 6.63 -20.97 34.48
C LEU A 25 5.86 -20.65 35.76
N GLY A 26 6.21 -21.20 36.93
CA GLY A 26 5.51 -20.95 38.19
C GLY A 26 4.05 -21.41 38.18
N TYR A 27 3.78 -22.58 37.60
CA TYR A 27 2.52 -23.31 37.78
C TYR A 27 2.65 -24.29 38.95
N LYS A 28 1.54 -24.61 39.62
CA LYS A 28 1.53 -25.48 40.80
C LYS A 28 1.95 -26.92 40.50
N ASP A 29 1.58 -27.42 39.32
CA ASP A 29 1.87 -28.78 38.88
C ASP A 29 1.77 -28.91 37.34
N LYS A 30 2.20 -30.06 36.82
CA LYS A 30 2.20 -30.38 35.38
C LYS A 30 0.81 -30.45 34.73
N SER A 31 -0.29 -30.51 35.50
CA SER A 31 -1.64 -30.60 34.97
C SER A 31 -1.98 -29.39 34.10
N MET A 32 -1.51 -28.20 34.49
CA MET A 32 -1.72 -26.98 33.71
C MET A 32 -1.01 -27.05 32.36
N ILE A 33 0.24 -27.51 32.33
CA ILE A 33 0.99 -27.72 31.09
C ILE A 33 0.31 -28.77 30.20
N CYS A 34 -0.17 -29.88 30.78
CA CYS A 34 -0.91 -30.91 30.05
C CYS A 34 -2.19 -30.35 29.40
N LYS A 35 -2.97 -29.52 30.12
CA LYS A 35 -4.15 -28.84 29.59
C LYS A 35 -3.79 -27.85 28.48
N ILE A 36 -2.71 -27.08 28.66
CA ILE A 36 -2.22 -26.13 27.64
C ILE A 36 -1.79 -26.85 26.37
N GLU A 37 -1.02 -27.93 26.48
CA GLU A 37 -0.54 -28.70 25.32
C GLU A 37 -1.66 -29.42 24.55
N LYS A 38 -2.79 -29.68 25.22
CA LYS A 38 -4.02 -30.23 24.62
C LYS A 38 -5.03 -29.14 24.21
N ASP A 39 -4.64 -27.87 24.29
CA ASP A 39 -5.48 -26.70 24.01
C ASP A 39 -6.79 -26.61 24.84
N GLN A 40 -6.84 -27.29 25.99
CA GLN A 40 -7.97 -27.24 26.92
C GLN A 40 -7.99 -25.97 27.78
N THR A 41 -6.85 -25.27 27.89
CA THR A 41 -6.71 -24.00 28.61
C THR A 41 -5.63 -23.17 27.95
N LYS A 42 -5.82 -21.85 27.84
CA LYS A 42 -4.83 -20.94 27.25
C LYS A 42 -3.77 -20.54 28.27
N MET A 43 -2.50 -20.52 27.85
CA MET A 43 -1.42 -19.90 28.63
C MET A 43 -1.64 -18.38 28.67
N SER A 44 -1.50 -17.75 29.83
CA SER A 44 -1.63 -16.28 29.94
C SER A 44 -0.48 -15.56 29.23
N TYR A 45 -0.69 -14.30 28.85
CA TYR A 45 0.32 -13.48 28.15
C TYR A 45 1.61 -13.32 28.96
N GLU A 46 1.50 -13.11 30.26
CA GLU A 46 2.65 -13.02 31.16
C GLU A 46 3.47 -14.31 31.16
N LYS A 47 2.80 -15.47 31.20
CA LYS A 47 3.46 -16.78 31.18
C LYS A 47 4.07 -17.08 29.81
N MET A 48 3.46 -16.62 28.71
CA MET A 48 4.04 -16.71 27.37
C MET A 48 5.32 -15.87 27.24
N ASN A 49 5.33 -14.64 27.73
CA ASN A 49 6.54 -13.81 27.73
C ASN A 49 7.65 -14.41 28.60
N LEU A 50 7.28 -14.98 29.76
CA LEU A 50 8.22 -15.68 30.62
C LEU A 50 8.81 -16.92 29.92
N PHE A 51 7.99 -17.67 29.18
CA PHE A 51 8.42 -18.82 28.39
C PHE A 51 9.44 -18.42 27.31
N ILE A 52 9.13 -17.37 26.54
CA ILE A 52 10.02 -16.82 25.51
C ILE A 52 11.37 -16.42 26.11
N LYS A 53 11.34 -15.66 27.22
CA LYS A 53 12.54 -15.15 27.88
C LYS A 53 13.38 -16.26 28.52
N LYS A 54 12.76 -17.25 29.19
CA LYS A 54 13.50 -18.31 29.91
C LYS A 54 14.20 -19.30 28.98
N PHE A 55 13.66 -19.52 27.78
CA PHE A 55 14.16 -20.54 26.87
C PHE A 55 14.85 -19.97 25.64
N ASP A 56 15.14 -18.67 25.67
CA ASP A 56 15.81 -17.91 24.60
C ASP A 56 15.17 -18.15 23.25
N LEU A 57 13.84 -18.00 23.22
CA LEU A 57 13.05 -18.14 22.01
C LEU A 57 12.82 -16.77 21.40
N SER A 58 12.83 -16.69 20.09
CA SER A 58 12.20 -15.58 19.37
C SER A 58 10.67 -15.68 19.51
N ALA A 59 9.98 -14.53 19.52
CA ALA A 59 8.53 -14.51 19.39
C ALA A 59 8.07 -15.25 18.12
N ALA A 60 8.90 -15.21 17.08
CA ALA A 60 8.70 -15.93 15.84
C ALA A 60 8.63 -17.45 16.07
N GLU A 61 9.47 -18.07 16.91
CA GLU A 61 9.39 -19.53 17.16
C GLU A 61 8.08 -20.00 17.82
N LEU A 62 7.49 -19.16 18.68
CA LEU A 62 6.23 -19.48 19.37
C LEU A 62 5.01 -19.10 18.52
N PHE A 63 5.12 -18.03 17.75
CA PHE A 63 4.03 -17.41 17.02
C PHE A 63 4.17 -17.51 15.49
N HIS A 64 5.10 -18.29 14.90
CA HIS A 64 5.32 -18.27 13.44
C HIS A 64 4.11 -18.77 12.63
N ASP A 65 3.35 -19.76 13.11
CA ASP A 65 2.04 -20.10 12.49
C ASP A 65 0.90 -19.14 12.89
N ALA A 66 1.21 -18.07 13.63
CA ALA A 66 0.36 -16.92 13.88
C ALA A 66 1.00 -15.65 13.26
N LEU A 67 1.78 -15.82 12.19
CA LEU A 67 1.33 -15.14 10.97
C LEU A 67 -0.11 -15.60 10.81
N ASP A 68 -1.05 -14.78 11.29
CA ASP A 68 -2.32 -14.71 10.62
C ASP A 68 -1.94 -14.53 9.14
N ILE A 69 -1.89 -15.63 8.40
CA ILE A 69 -2.38 -15.64 7.03
C ILE A 69 -3.80 -15.14 7.25
N ILE A 70 -3.98 -13.82 7.36
CA ILE A 70 -5.30 -13.30 7.22
C ILE A 70 -5.66 -13.79 5.84
N LYS A 71 -6.77 -14.51 5.80
CA LYS A 71 -7.45 -14.88 4.57
C LYS A 71 -7.87 -13.58 3.88
N THR A 72 -6.92 -12.82 3.35
CA THR A 72 -7.16 -11.79 2.35
C THR A 72 -6.57 -12.34 1.07
N HIS A 73 -7.20 -13.37 0.52
CA HIS A 73 -6.94 -13.78 -0.86
C HIS A 73 -7.66 -12.81 -1.81
N SER A 74 -7.52 -11.51 -1.55
CA SER A 74 -8.04 -10.50 -2.47
C SER A 74 -7.16 -10.56 -3.70
N LYS A 75 -7.77 -10.89 -4.83
CA LYS A 75 -7.12 -10.84 -6.13
C LYS A 75 -7.16 -9.41 -6.62
N ILE A 76 -5.98 -8.83 -6.80
CA ILE A 76 -5.81 -7.47 -7.28
C ILE A 76 -5.45 -7.54 -8.76
N LEU A 77 -6.19 -6.83 -9.60
CA LEU A 77 -5.74 -6.48 -10.95
C LEU A 77 -5.12 -5.09 -10.90
N THR A 78 -3.85 -4.97 -11.28
CA THR A 78 -3.22 -3.66 -11.51
C THR A 78 -3.04 -3.36 -13.00
N ILE A 79 -3.42 -2.15 -13.42
CA ILE A 79 -3.35 -1.66 -14.80
C ILE A 79 -2.49 -0.39 -14.83
N GLN A 80 -1.20 -0.55 -15.15
CA GLN A 80 -0.17 0.51 -15.17
C GLN A 80 0.97 0.09 -16.12
N ASP A 81 1.99 0.92 -16.33
CA ASP A 81 3.15 0.51 -17.12
C ASP A 81 4.13 -0.40 -16.35
N ILE A 82 5.03 -1.04 -17.10
CA ILE A 82 6.23 -1.69 -16.58
C ILE A 82 7.44 -0.91 -17.09
N SER A 83 8.14 -0.23 -16.18
CA SER A 83 9.50 0.25 -16.43
C SER A 83 10.51 -0.81 -15.99
N CYS A 84 11.23 -1.41 -16.93
CA CYS A 84 12.20 -2.49 -16.68
C CYS A 84 13.34 -2.08 -15.74
N TYR A 85 13.68 -0.79 -15.72
CA TYR A 85 14.61 -0.18 -14.77
C TYR A 85 14.07 1.18 -14.30
N GLY A 86 14.38 1.55 -13.06
CA GLY A 86 13.71 2.66 -12.39
C GLY A 86 12.47 2.17 -11.62
N GLN A 87 12.24 2.73 -10.43
CA GLN A 87 11.22 2.24 -9.51
C GLN A 87 9.94 3.06 -9.67
N CYS A 88 8.98 2.54 -10.43
CA CYS A 88 7.63 3.12 -10.57
C CYS A 88 6.61 2.05 -10.98
N SER A 89 5.33 2.40 -10.95
CA SER A 89 4.23 1.62 -11.52
C SER A 89 4.23 0.14 -11.07
N ILE A 90 4.11 -0.83 -12.00
CA ILE A 90 4.02 -2.26 -11.66
C ILE A 90 5.26 -2.77 -10.91
N THR A 91 6.47 -2.28 -11.20
CA THR A 91 7.70 -2.76 -10.54
C THR A 91 7.78 -2.31 -9.08
N VAL A 92 6.97 -1.34 -8.66
CA VAL A 92 6.76 -0.94 -7.26
C VAL A 92 5.52 -1.61 -6.67
N ALA A 93 4.40 -1.60 -7.40
CA ALA A 93 3.12 -2.13 -6.92
C ALA A 93 3.20 -3.63 -6.62
N LEU A 94 3.73 -4.42 -7.54
CA LEU A 94 3.73 -5.88 -7.45
C LEU A 94 4.53 -6.39 -6.23
N PRO A 95 5.77 -5.93 -5.95
CA PRO A 95 6.49 -6.38 -4.76
C PRO A 95 5.82 -5.98 -3.44
N ILE A 96 5.29 -4.75 -3.33
CA ILE A 96 4.65 -4.28 -2.09
C ILE A 96 3.38 -5.08 -1.79
N LEU A 97 2.50 -5.22 -2.78
CA LEU A 97 1.24 -5.97 -2.63
C LEU A 97 1.52 -7.45 -2.33
N SER A 98 2.49 -8.05 -3.03
CA SER A 98 2.87 -9.46 -2.82
C SER A 98 3.47 -9.69 -1.43
N ALA A 99 4.35 -8.78 -0.96
CA ALA A 99 4.91 -8.87 0.39
C ALA A 99 3.84 -8.75 1.48
N CYS A 100 2.75 -8.02 1.21
CA CYS A 100 1.60 -7.91 2.11
C CYS A 100 0.61 -9.09 2.02
N GLY A 101 0.87 -10.06 1.13
CA GLY A 101 0.08 -11.29 1.01
C GLY A 101 -1.07 -11.23 0.00
N TYR A 102 -1.09 -10.25 -0.91
CA TYR A 102 -2.14 -10.12 -1.93
C TYR A 102 -1.73 -10.74 -3.28
N GLU A 103 -2.57 -11.62 -3.83
CA GLU A 103 -2.42 -12.15 -5.20
C GLU A 103 -2.64 -11.01 -6.19
N THR A 104 -1.64 -10.71 -7.02
CA THR A 104 -1.69 -9.56 -7.92
C THR A 104 -1.47 -10.01 -9.37
N ALA A 105 -2.48 -9.81 -10.21
CA ALA A 105 -2.41 -9.91 -11.66
C ALA A 105 -2.10 -8.53 -12.27
N ILE A 106 -1.47 -8.53 -13.43
CA ILE A 106 -1.03 -7.29 -14.09
C ILE A 106 -1.57 -7.21 -15.51
N LEU A 107 -1.95 -6.01 -15.94
CA LEU A 107 -2.17 -5.64 -17.34
C LEU A 107 -1.27 -4.46 -17.66
N PRO A 108 -0.09 -4.69 -18.26
CA PRO A 108 0.87 -3.63 -18.55
C PRO A 108 0.37 -2.73 -19.67
N THR A 109 0.26 -1.43 -19.42
CA THR A 109 -0.15 -0.42 -20.42
C THR A 109 0.94 -0.17 -21.46
N SER A 110 2.18 -0.22 -21.01
CA SER A 110 3.39 -0.14 -21.84
C SER A 110 4.54 -0.87 -21.15
N ILE A 111 5.55 -1.25 -21.92
CA ILE A 111 6.82 -1.76 -21.40
C ILE A 111 7.92 -0.77 -21.81
N LEU A 112 8.61 -0.19 -20.83
CA LEU A 112 9.67 0.78 -21.02
C LEU A 112 11.03 0.20 -20.58
N SER A 113 12.11 0.57 -21.27
CA SER A 113 13.47 0.20 -20.86
C SER A 113 13.84 0.82 -19.50
N THR A 114 13.44 2.07 -19.28
CA THR A 114 13.62 2.83 -18.04
C THR A 114 12.40 3.73 -17.83
N HIS A 115 12.12 4.16 -16.60
CA HIS A 115 11.13 5.21 -16.39
C HIS A 115 11.54 6.53 -17.07
N THR A 116 10.59 7.44 -17.29
CA THR A 116 10.79 8.63 -18.13
C THR A 116 11.51 9.79 -17.43
N SER A 117 11.71 9.72 -16.11
CA SER A 117 12.41 10.78 -15.39
C SER A 117 13.93 10.61 -15.40
N GLY A 118 14.68 11.64 -15.83
CA GLY A 118 16.15 11.68 -15.77
C GLY A 118 16.90 10.79 -16.76
N PHE A 119 16.30 9.68 -17.21
CA PHE A 119 16.84 8.86 -18.30
C PHE A 119 16.57 9.49 -19.67
N LYS A 120 17.54 9.35 -20.57
CA LYS A 120 17.45 9.82 -21.96
C LYS A 120 17.28 8.64 -22.90
N ASP A 121 16.65 8.87 -24.04
CA ASP A 121 16.53 7.90 -25.15
C ASP A 121 15.95 6.54 -24.71
N PHE A 122 15.01 6.57 -23.76
CA PHE A 122 14.31 5.37 -23.31
C PHE A 122 13.51 4.75 -24.47
N VAL A 123 13.45 3.42 -24.49
CA VAL A 123 12.67 2.67 -25.47
C VAL A 123 11.35 2.28 -24.81
N ALA A 124 10.24 2.57 -25.47
CA ALA A 124 8.90 2.19 -25.03
C ALA A 124 8.21 1.32 -26.08
N LYS A 125 7.46 0.34 -25.60
CA LYS A 125 6.57 -0.50 -26.40
C LYS A 125 5.15 -0.39 -25.85
N ASP A 126 4.27 0.19 -26.64
CA ASP A 126 2.84 0.24 -26.34
C ASP A 126 2.23 -1.16 -26.44
N MET A 127 1.28 -1.44 -25.54
CA MET A 127 0.65 -2.76 -25.39
C MET A 127 -0.85 -2.75 -25.74
N ASP A 128 -1.39 -1.69 -26.36
CA ASP A 128 -2.84 -1.52 -26.62
C ASP A 128 -3.48 -2.74 -27.29
N LYS A 129 -2.81 -3.31 -28.32
CA LYS A 129 -3.31 -4.47 -29.05
C LYS A 129 -3.30 -5.72 -28.16
N GLU A 130 -2.18 -5.99 -27.53
CA GLU A 130 -1.97 -7.12 -26.63
C GLU A 130 -2.91 -7.07 -25.44
N LEU A 131 -3.17 -5.88 -24.88
CA LEU A 131 -4.13 -5.66 -23.80
C LEU A 131 -5.55 -6.07 -24.18
N LEU A 132 -5.98 -5.77 -25.41
CA LEU A 132 -7.28 -6.22 -25.92
C LEU A 132 -7.32 -7.74 -26.08
N GLU A 133 -6.25 -8.35 -26.59
CA GLU A 133 -6.15 -9.81 -26.73
C GLU A 133 -6.17 -10.51 -25.36
N PHE A 134 -5.40 -10.02 -24.39
CA PHE A 134 -5.36 -10.51 -23.01
C PHE A 134 -6.73 -10.35 -22.35
N SER A 135 -7.35 -9.17 -22.48
CA SER A 135 -8.67 -8.91 -21.92
C SER A 135 -9.73 -9.85 -22.48
N ASN A 136 -9.74 -10.06 -23.79
CA ASN A 136 -10.67 -10.99 -24.45
C ASN A 136 -10.46 -12.43 -24.01
N HIS A 137 -9.21 -12.86 -23.80
CA HIS A 137 -8.91 -14.16 -23.24
C HIS A 137 -9.42 -14.27 -21.79
N TRP A 138 -9.12 -13.30 -20.94
CA TRP A 138 -9.53 -13.29 -19.53
C TRP A 138 -11.05 -13.28 -19.34
N LYS A 139 -11.80 -12.66 -20.26
CA LYS A 139 -13.27 -12.75 -20.28
C LYS A 139 -13.75 -14.17 -20.56
N LYS A 140 -13.12 -14.89 -21.50
CA LYS A 140 -13.46 -16.30 -21.80
C LYS A 140 -13.19 -17.20 -20.60
N GLU A 141 -12.10 -16.93 -19.88
CA GLU A 141 -11.73 -17.60 -18.63
C GLU A 141 -12.56 -17.11 -17.42
N GLN A 142 -13.47 -16.16 -17.61
CA GLN A 142 -14.36 -15.61 -16.57
C GLN A 142 -13.59 -15.09 -15.35
N LEU A 143 -12.42 -14.48 -15.57
CA LEU A 143 -11.63 -13.91 -14.49
C LEU A 143 -12.33 -12.70 -13.87
N GLN A 144 -12.32 -12.63 -12.55
CA GLN A 144 -12.85 -11.51 -11.77
C GLN A 144 -11.89 -11.16 -10.63
N PHE A 145 -11.89 -9.89 -10.20
CA PHE A 145 -10.97 -9.39 -9.18
C PHE A 145 -11.72 -8.76 -8.01
N ASP A 146 -11.15 -8.92 -6.81
CA ASP A 146 -11.60 -8.23 -5.59
C ASP A 146 -11.25 -6.74 -5.64
N VAL A 147 -10.16 -6.41 -6.33
CA VAL A 147 -9.64 -5.05 -6.41
C VAL A 147 -9.16 -4.78 -7.82
N ILE A 148 -9.48 -3.60 -8.34
CA ILE A 148 -8.87 -3.07 -9.56
C ILE A 148 -8.14 -1.78 -9.18
N TYR A 149 -6.83 -1.78 -9.41
CA TYR A 149 -5.90 -0.70 -9.07
C TYR A 149 -5.31 -0.11 -10.36
N THR A 150 -5.51 1.18 -10.59
CA THR A 150 -4.93 1.87 -11.75
C THR A 150 -3.87 2.86 -11.30
N GLY A 151 -2.92 3.12 -12.18
CA GLY A 151 -1.82 4.08 -12.01
C GLY A 151 -1.54 4.77 -13.34
N TYR A 152 -0.27 4.90 -13.73
CA TYR A 152 0.10 5.52 -15.00
C TYR A 152 -0.46 4.75 -16.21
N LEU A 153 -1.39 5.36 -16.96
CA LEU A 153 -2.02 4.73 -18.13
C LEU A 153 -1.42 5.15 -19.47
N GLY A 154 -0.92 6.38 -19.59
CA GLY A 154 -0.14 6.84 -20.75
C GLY A 154 -0.94 7.46 -21.90
N SER A 155 -2.21 7.08 -22.15
CA SER A 155 -3.00 7.65 -23.24
C SER A 155 -4.52 7.63 -22.98
N ILE A 156 -5.29 8.44 -23.71
CA ILE A 156 -6.76 8.46 -23.66
C ILE A 156 -7.35 7.09 -24.04
N SER A 157 -6.78 6.41 -25.05
CA SER A 157 -7.22 5.06 -25.45
C SER A 157 -7.05 4.04 -24.32
N LEU A 158 -6.01 4.19 -23.50
CA LEU A 158 -5.75 3.33 -22.36
C LEU A 158 -6.66 3.66 -21.17
N VAL A 159 -7.15 4.90 -21.05
CA VAL A 159 -8.26 5.23 -20.14
C VAL A 159 -9.56 4.54 -20.58
N ASP A 160 -9.90 4.59 -21.87
CA ASP A 160 -11.07 3.87 -22.42
C ASP A 160 -10.98 2.35 -22.22
N PHE A 161 -9.82 1.78 -22.50
CA PHE A 161 -9.55 0.37 -22.20
C PHE A 161 -9.76 0.06 -20.73
N THR A 162 -9.24 0.90 -19.83
CA THR A 162 -9.36 0.72 -18.38
C THR A 162 -10.81 0.79 -17.91
N LEU A 163 -11.60 1.74 -18.42
CA LEU A 163 -13.04 1.82 -18.15
C LEU A 163 -13.78 0.54 -18.54
N SER A 164 -13.43 -0.04 -19.70
CA SER A 164 -13.96 -1.32 -20.15
C SER A 164 -13.47 -2.47 -19.28
N ALA A 165 -12.17 -2.54 -18.97
CA ALA A 165 -11.58 -3.57 -18.12
C ALA A 165 -12.24 -3.62 -16.74
N ILE A 166 -12.53 -2.45 -16.14
CA ILE A 166 -13.30 -2.35 -14.89
C ILE A 166 -14.65 -3.04 -15.03
N ASP A 167 -15.42 -2.73 -16.07
CA ASP A 167 -16.75 -3.33 -16.24
C ASP A 167 -16.70 -4.83 -16.53
N ASN A 168 -15.66 -5.29 -17.23
CA ASN A 168 -15.52 -6.70 -17.59
C ASN A 168 -15.04 -7.59 -16.43
N PHE A 169 -14.24 -7.04 -15.51
CA PHE A 169 -13.55 -7.85 -14.49
C PHE A 169 -13.98 -7.54 -13.04
N LYS A 170 -14.88 -6.58 -12.83
CA LYS A 170 -15.49 -6.35 -11.52
C LYS A 170 -16.53 -7.42 -11.18
N LYS A 171 -16.78 -7.54 -9.88
CA LYS A 171 -17.94 -8.16 -9.23
C LYS A 171 -18.61 -7.13 -8.33
N ASP A 172 -19.74 -7.48 -7.73
CA ASP A 172 -20.59 -6.56 -6.96
C ASP A 172 -19.84 -5.75 -5.89
N ASN A 173 -18.83 -6.35 -5.26
CA ASN A 173 -18.05 -5.74 -4.17
C ASN A 173 -16.58 -5.48 -4.55
N THR A 174 -16.27 -5.32 -5.83
CA THR A 174 -14.91 -4.96 -6.26
C THR A 174 -14.56 -3.56 -5.77
N LEU A 175 -13.41 -3.43 -5.09
CA LEU A 175 -12.83 -2.14 -4.76
C LEU A 175 -12.08 -1.58 -5.98
N ILE A 176 -12.50 -0.42 -6.47
CA ILE A 176 -11.85 0.29 -7.56
C ILE A 176 -11.01 1.42 -6.95
N PHE A 177 -9.68 1.30 -7.05
CA PHE A 177 -8.71 2.27 -6.56
C PHE A 177 -7.99 2.92 -7.74
N VAL A 178 -8.09 4.25 -7.87
CA VAL A 178 -7.51 4.99 -8.98
C VAL A 178 -6.44 5.95 -8.47
N ASP A 179 -5.18 5.68 -8.80
CA ASP A 179 -4.13 6.68 -8.83
C ASP A 179 -4.10 7.30 -10.24
N PRO A 180 -4.42 8.59 -10.41
CA PRO A 180 -4.50 9.20 -11.72
C PRO A 180 -3.13 9.42 -12.39
N ALA A 181 -2.05 9.50 -11.62
CA ALA A 181 -0.64 9.45 -12.03
C ALA A 181 -0.30 10.15 -13.37
N PHE A 182 -0.60 11.44 -13.51
CA PHE A 182 -0.39 12.17 -14.77
C PHE A 182 0.34 13.52 -14.63
N GLY A 183 0.62 13.96 -13.41
CA GLY A 183 1.30 15.23 -13.21
C GLY A 183 1.83 15.40 -11.81
N ASP A 184 2.82 16.26 -11.67
CA ASP A 184 3.41 16.61 -10.38
C ASP A 184 3.98 18.04 -10.45
N ARG A 185 4.13 18.69 -9.30
CA ARG A 185 4.75 20.03 -9.16
C ARG A 185 4.15 21.08 -10.12
N GLY A 186 2.83 21.09 -10.24
CA GLY A 186 2.07 22.04 -11.06
C GLY A 186 2.08 21.76 -12.56
N LYS A 187 2.70 20.67 -13.02
CA LYS A 187 2.85 20.35 -14.45
C LYS A 187 2.38 18.94 -14.77
N LEU A 188 1.80 18.78 -15.96
CA LEU A 188 1.56 17.47 -16.55
C LEU A 188 2.90 16.79 -16.88
N TYR A 189 2.95 15.46 -16.81
CA TYR A 189 4.07 14.72 -17.39
C TYR A 189 4.13 14.95 -18.91
N PRO A 190 5.32 14.87 -19.56
CA PRO A 190 5.51 15.36 -20.94
C PRO A 190 4.58 14.78 -22.01
N VAL A 191 4.02 13.58 -21.78
CA VAL A 191 3.14 12.91 -22.73
C VAL A 191 1.67 13.36 -22.64
N PHE A 192 1.29 14.08 -21.58
CA PHE A 192 -0.10 14.44 -21.31
C PHE A 192 -0.42 15.88 -21.68
N LYS A 193 -1.70 16.08 -22.01
CA LYS A 193 -2.32 17.37 -22.28
C LYS A 193 -3.56 17.51 -21.38
N GLU A 194 -4.13 18.70 -21.31
CA GLU A 194 -5.28 18.98 -20.42
C GLU A 194 -6.51 18.10 -20.71
N ASP A 195 -6.71 17.70 -21.97
CA ASP A 195 -7.78 16.79 -22.38
C ASP A 195 -7.69 15.41 -21.71
N TYR A 196 -6.48 14.96 -21.37
CA TYR A 196 -6.26 13.74 -20.59
C TYR A 196 -6.91 13.84 -19.21
N ALA A 197 -6.82 14.99 -18.54
CA ALA A 197 -7.44 15.17 -17.23
C ALA A 197 -8.98 15.11 -17.32
N PHE A 198 -9.58 15.63 -18.40
CA PHE A 198 -11.02 15.49 -18.63
C PHE A 198 -11.41 14.03 -18.83
N LYS A 199 -10.63 13.25 -19.58
CA LYS A 199 -10.89 11.82 -19.74
C LYS A 199 -10.75 11.07 -18.41
N MET A 200 -9.75 11.41 -17.61
CA MET A 200 -9.55 10.83 -16.28
C MET A 200 -10.72 11.08 -15.32
N ARG A 201 -11.53 12.13 -15.53
CA ARG A 201 -12.78 12.34 -14.76
C ARG A 201 -13.73 11.16 -14.89
N GLU A 202 -13.84 10.58 -16.08
CA GLU A 202 -14.70 9.41 -16.31
C GLU A 202 -14.22 8.19 -15.51
N LEU A 203 -12.89 8.03 -15.38
CA LEU A 203 -12.30 6.92 -14.63
C LEU A 203 -12.48 7.10 -13.12
N ILE A 204 -12.20 8.29 -12.58
CA ILE A 204 -12.40 8.56 -11.14
C ILE A 204 -13.88 8.49 -10.74
N ALA A 205 -14.82 8.76 -11.65
CA ALA A 205 -16.25 8.63 -11.40
C ALA A 205 -16.67 7.17 -11.11
N LYS A 206 -15.89 6.18 -11.57
CA LYS A 206 -16.11 4.76 -11.26
C LYS A 206 -15.37 4.27 -10.01
N ALA A 207 -14.52 5.10 -9.43
CA ALA A 207 -13.67 4.69 -8.32
C ALA A 207 -14.43 4.65 -6.98
N ASN A 208 -13.99 3.78 -6.06
CA ASN A 208 -14.37 3.85 -4.66
C ASN A 208 -13.38 4.71 -3.87
N VAL A 209 -12.11 4.72 -4.27
CA VAL A 209 -11.05 5.55 -3.66
C VAL A 209 -10.17 6.12 -4.77
N ILE A 210 -9.83 7.40 -4.65
CA ILE A 210 -8.86 8.05 -5.55
C ILE A 210 -7.70 8.66 -4.77
N LYS A 211 -6.51 8.67 -5.39
CA LYS A 211 -5.31 9.26 -4.80
C LYS A 211 -4.64 10.31 -5.71
N PRO A 212 -5.27 11.46 -5.99
CA PRO A 212 -4.58 12.55 -6.67
C PRO A 212 -3.52 13.18 -5.75
N ASN A 213 -2.43 13.68 -6.30
CA ASN A 213 -1.68 14.76 -5.66
C ASN A 213 -2.35 16.12 -5.93
N VAL A 214 -1.84 17.20 -5.33
CA VAL A 214 -2.41 18.56 -5.50
C VAL A 214 -2.43 19.00 -6.97
N THR A 215 -1.40 18.67 -7.75
CA THR A 215 -1.31 19.01 -9.18
C THR A 215 -2.43 18.33 -9.96
N GLU A 216 -2.56 17.02 -9.80
CA GLU A 216 -3.57 16.20 -10.47
C GLU A 216 -4.98 16.65 -10.09
N ALA A 217 -5.21 16.97 -8.81
CA ALA A 217 -6.50 17.48 -8.34
C ALA A 217 -6.85 18.84 -8.98
N CYS A 218 -5.88 19.71 -9.19
CA CYS A 218 -6.07 20.98 -9.89
C CYS A 218 -6.52 20.77 -11.34
N TYR A 219 -5.82 19.92 -12.10
CA TYR A 219 -6.23 19.56 -13.46
C TYR A 219 -7.59 18.84 -13.51
N LEU A 220 -7.82 17.87 -12.61
CA LEU A 220 -9.07 17.13 -12.54
C LEU A 220 -10.25 18.03 -12.17
N SER A 221 -10.08 19.05 -11.32
CA SER A 221 -11.15 20.00 -10.98
C SER A 221 -11.28 21.17 -11.95
N GLY A 222 -10.24 21.44 -12.76
CA GLY A 222 -10.11 22.69 -13.52
C GLY A 222 -9.74 23.90 -12.64
N THR A 223 -9.30 23.66 -11.41
CA THR A 223 -8.82 24.70 -10.50
C THR A 223 -7.38 25.09 -10.87
N PRO A 224 -7.04 26.38 -11.01
CA PRO A 224 -5.67 26.79 -11.25
C PRO A 224 -4.72 26.37 -10.12
N TYR A 225 -3.59 25.75 -10.48
CA TYR A 225 -2.55 25.36 -9.53
C TYR A 225 -1.91 26.58 -8.86
N LYS A 226 -1.59 26.45 -7.57
CA LYS A 226 -0.83 27.44 -6.79
C LYS A 226 0.40 26.78 -6.20
N GLU A 227 1.54 27.47 -6.24
CA GLU A 227 2.76 27.03 -5.57
C GLU A 227 2.67 27.22 -4.04
N HIS A 228 1.90 28.22 -3.60
CA HIS A 228 1.62 28.49 -2.20
C HIS A 228 0.11 28.53 -1.99
N TYR A 229 -0.36 27.72 -1.04
CA TYR A 229 -1.77 27.59 -0.72
C TYR A 229 -1.94 27.32 0.78
N ASP A 230 -3.15 27.56 1.27
CA ASP A 230 -3.53 27.30 2.64
C ASP A 230 -4.51 26.12 2.75
N LYS A 231 -4.95 25.85 3.98
CA LYS A 231 -5.92 24.80 4.28
C LYS A 231 -7.24 24.99 3.52
N GLN A 232 -7.72 26.22 3.41
CA GLN A 232 -8.99 26.53 2.75
C GLN A 232 -8.93 26.18 1.27
N PHE A 233 -7.84 26.53 0.58
CA PHE A 233 -7.65 26.16 -0.81
C PHE A 233 -7.71 24.63 -1.03
N ILE A 234 -7.08 23.84 -0.14
CA ILE A 234 -7.11 22.37 -0.26
C ILE A 234 -8.50 21.81 0.00
N GLU A 235 -9.22 22.32 1.00
CA GLU A 235 -10.60 21.89 1.26
C GLU A 235 -11.51 22.25 0.08
N ASP A 236 -11.42 23.48 -0.46
CA ASP A 236 -12.19 23.90 -1.64
C ASP A 236 -11.86 23.07 -2.89
N LEU A 237 -10.58 22.77 -3.10
CA LEU A 237 -10.10 21.93 -4.20
C LEU A 237 -10.68 20.51 -4.10
N ILE A 238 -10.67 19.91 -2.90
CA ILE A 238 -11.27 18.60 -2.66
C ILE A 238 -12.79 18.65 -2.89
N ILE A 239 -13.48 19.69 -2.42
CA ILE A 239 -14.92 19.84 -2.64
C ILE A 239 -15.22 19.97 -4.14
N SER A 240 -14.44 20.75 -4.88
CA SER A 240 -14.58 20.85 -6.34
C SER A 240 -14.34 19.50 -7.03
N LEU A 241 -13.32 18.76 -6.63
CA LEU A 241 -13.04 17.43 -7.16
C LEU A 241 -14.17 16.42 -6.87
N SER A 242 -14.79 16.50 -5.69
CA SER A 242 -15.91 15.64 -5.29
C SER A 242 -17.18 15.83 -6.14
N GLN A 243 -17.24 16.87 -6.98
CA GLN A 243 -18.33 17.02 -7.96
C GLN A 243 -18.23 16.02 -9.12
N PHE A 244 -17.06 15.40 -9.32
CA PHE A 244 -16.80 14.45 -10.41
C PHE A 244 -16.73 12.99 -9.94
N THR A 245 -16.81 12.73 -8.65
CA THR A 245 -16.72 11.38 -8.08
C THR A 245 -17.33 11.30 -6.69
N ASP A 246 -17.97 10.16 -6.39
CA ASP A 246 -18.43 9.80 -5.04
C ASP A 246 -17.35 9.05 -4.23
N ALA A 247 -16.14 8.92 -4.77
CA ALA A 247 -15.03 8.22 -4.13
C ALA A 247 -14.53 8.92 -2.86
N THR A 248 -13.96 8.15 -1.95
CA THR A 248 -13.08 8.69 -0.91
C THR A 248 -11.83 9.28 -1.56
N ILE A 249 -11.48 10.52 -1.18
CA ILE A 249 -10.33 11.25 -1.76
C ILE A 249 -9.17 11.20 -0.77
N VAL A 250 -8.03 10.68 -1.21
CA VAL A 250 -6.77 10.63 -0.45
C VAL A 250 -5.74 11.51 -1.16
N MET A 251 -5.75 12.80 -0.86
CA MET A 251 -4.90 13.78 -1.54
C MET A 251 -3.49 13.80 -0.97
N THR A 252 -2.48 13.55 -1.80
CA THR A 252 -1.06 13.59 -1.41
C THR A 252 -0.40 14.92 -1.74
N ASP A 253 0.83 15.11 -1.24
CA ASP A 253 1.68 16.27 -1.48
C ASP A 253 1.09 17.60 -0.97
N VAL A 254 0.26 17.52 0.08
CA VAL A 254 -0.32 18.69 0.73
C VAL A 254 0.67 19.28 1.73
N SER A 255 1.22 20.45 1.37
CA SER A 255 2.22 21.17 2.16
C SER A 255 1.79 22.62 2.42
N PHE A 256 1.59 22.98 3.68
CA PHE A 256 1.24 24.36 4.09
C PHE A 256 2.46 25.20 4.49
N ASP A 257 3.62 24.57 4.60
CA ASP A 257 4.90 25.19 4.91
C ASP A 257 6.03 24.43 4.22
N LYS A 258 7.27 24.95 4.31
CA LYS A 258 8.44 24.36 3.64
C LYS A 258 8.96 23.09 4.33
N GLU A 259 8.68 22.92 5.62
CA GLU A 259 9.28 21.89 6.46
C GLU A 259 8.50 20.58 6.43
N THR A 260 7.25 20.62 5.97
CA THR A 260 6.33 19.50 6.12
C THR A 260 5.49 19.23 4.88
N THR A 261 5.08 17.98 4.75
CA THR A 261 4.15 17.49 3.73
C THR A 261 3.18 16.52 4.39
N GLY A 262 2.13 16.13 3.68
CA GLY A 262 1.13 15.26 4.26
C GLY A 262 0.07 14.78 3.28
N VAL A 263 -0.88 14.07 3.87
CA VAL A 263 -2.01 13.46 3.19
C VAL A 263 -3.30 14.00 3.77
N TYR A 264 -4.16 14.49 2.90
CA TYR A 264 -5.48 15.01 3.23
C TYR A 264 -6.53 14.00 2.80
N VAL A 265 -7.27 13.44 3.77
CA VAL A 265 -8.33 12.46 3.52
C VAL A 265 -9.68 13.15 3.62
N TYR A 266 -10.53 12.92 2.61
CA TYR A 266 -11.92 13.32 2.61
C TYR A 266 -12.81 12.09 2.39
N GLU A 267 -13.53 11.72 3.45
CA GLU A 267 -14.38 10.53 3.54
C GLU A 267 -15.66 10.93 4.28
N ASP A 268 -16.83 10.54 3.78
CA ASP A 268 -18.13 10.86 4.38
C ASP A 268 -18.34 12.34 4.75
N LYS A 269 -17.88 13.26 3.89
CA LYS A 269 -17.91 14.72 4.12
C LYS A 269 -17.06 15.22 5.30
N HIS A 270 -16.13 14.40 5.79
CA HIS A 270 -15.21 14.77 6.86
C HIS A 270 -13.77 14.81 6.37
N PHE A 271 -13.05 15.84 6.82
CA PHE A 271 -11.64 16.04 6.51
C PHE A 271 -10.75 15.53 7.64
N LYS A 272 -9.65 14.85 7.29
CA LYS A 272 -8.57 14.49 8.21
C LYS A 272 -7.22 14.70 7.53
N TYR A 273 -6.32 15.41 8.22
CA TYR A 273 -4.98 15.67 7.72
C TYR A 273 -3.93 14.92 8.52
N TYR A 274 -3.12 14.12 7.82
CA TYR A 274 -1.90 13.55 8.39
C TYR A 274 -0.69 14.32 7.87
N LYS A 275 0.13 14.84 8.78
CA LYS A 275 1.32 15.66 8.49
C LYS A 275 2.57 14.99 9.02
N HIS A 276 3.65 15.04 8.25
CA HIS A 276 4.98 14.63 8.68
C HIS A 276 6.06 15.56 8.11
N GLN A 277 7.30 15.41 8.58
CA GLN A 277 8.44 16.17 8.08
C GLN A 277 8.68 15.87 6.59
N LYS A 278 8.94 16.91 5.80
CA LYS A 278 9.36 16.80 4.40
C LYS A 278 10.86 16.52 4.35
N LEU A 279 11.25 15.56 3.52
CA LEU A 279 12.64 15.11 3.40
C LEU A 279 13.14 15.33 1.97
N GLY A 280 14.17 16.17 1.82
CA GLY A 280 14.81 16.46 0.52
C GLY A 280 13.86 17.10 -0.51
N GLU A 281 14.30 17.11 -1.76
CA GLU A 281 13.55 17.71 -2.88
C GLU A 281 12.60 16.73 -3.60
N GLY A 282 12.39 15.54 -3.02
CA GLY A 282 11.51 14.49 -3.54
C GLY A 282 12.21 13.47 -4.43
N PHE A 283 11.68 12.24 -4.43
CA PHE A 283 12.20 11.10 -5.20
C PHE A 283 11.13 10.59 -6.17
N HIS A 284 11.57 10.03 -7.30
CA HIS A 284 10.69 9.35 -8.24
C HIS A 284 10.07 8.09 -7.62
N GLY A 285 8.89 7.69 -8.11
CA GLY A 285 8.19 6.49 -7.66
C GLY A 285 7.55 6.58 -6.26
N THR A 286 7.72 7.67 -5.53
CA THR A 286 7.13 7.84 -4.19
C THR A 286 5.60 7.79 -4.22
N GLY A 287 4.97 8.31 -5.27
CA GLY A 287 3.54 8.16 -5.52
C GLY A 287 3.10 6.71 -5.64
N ASP A 288 3.82 5.90 -6.42
CA ASP A 288 3.51 4.47 -6.61
C ASP A 288 3.72 3.67 -5.31
N VAL A 289 4.77 3.99 -4.55
CA VAL A 289 5.01 3.39 -3.23
C VAL A 289 3.88 3.76 -2.28
N PHE A 290 3.39 5.01 -2.31
CA PHE A 290 2.20 5.41 -1.55
C PHE A 290 1.02 4.58 -1.94
N SER A 291 0.66 4.55 -3.22
CA SER A 291 -0.57 3.94 -3.71
C SER A 291 -0.61 2.45 -3.40
N ALA A 292 0.49 1.73 -3.64
CA ALA A 292 0.58 0.30 -3.35
C ALA A 292 0.54 0.00 -1.84
N SER A 293 1.28 0.76 -1.03
CA SER A 293 1.29 0.56 0.43
C SER A 293 -0.06 0.95 1.04
N PHE A 294 -0.63 2.09 0.66
CA PHE A 294 -1.97 2.53 1.06
C PHE A 294 -3.03 1.49 0.74
N LEU A 295 -3.05 0.94 -0.48
CA LEU A 295 -4.02 -0.08 -0.86
C LEU A 295 -3.88 -1.33 0.01
N ALA A 296 -2.65 -1.82 0.21
CA ALA A 296 -2.39 -2.94 1.12
C ALA A 296 -2.87 -2.65 2.55
N ALA A 297 -2.65 -1.43 3.05
CA ALA A 297 -3.12 -1.01 4.36
C ALA A 297 -4.64 -0.89 4.43
N LEU A 298 -5.29 -0.41 3.37
CA LEU A 298 -6.74 -0.26 3.32
C LEU A 298 -7.43 -1.62 3.38
N LEU A 299 -6.97 -2.57 2.57
CA LEU A 299 -7.49 -3.94 2.53
C LEU A 299 -7.30 -4.68 3.86
N LYS A 300 -6.24 -4.37 4.61
CA LYS A 300 -5.97 -4.96 5.93
C LYS A 300 -6.75 -4.27 7.06
N THR A 301 -6.80 -2.94 7.03
CA THR A 301 -7.23 -2.16 8.20
C THR A 301 -8.69 -1.73 8.13
N HIS A 302 -9.27 -1.68 6.93
CA HIS A 302 -10.58 -1.12 6.61
C HIS A 302 -10.78 0.31 7.14
N ASN A 303 -9.70 1.10 7.21
CA ASN A 303 -9.75 2.48 7.67
C ASN A 303 -8.84 3.36 6.83
N VAL A 304 -9.42 4.30 6.07
CA VAL A 304 -8.68 5.12 5.10
C VAL A 304 -7.63 5.99 5.77
N TYR A 305 -7.99 6.73 6.83
CA TYR A 305 -7.03 7.61 7.51
C TYR A 305 -5.83 6.84 8.11
N SER A 306 -6.08 5.72 8.77
CA SER A 306 -5.00 4.88 9.33
C SER A 306 -4.11 4.28 8.24
N SER A 307 -4.70 3.95 7.09
CA SER A 307 -3.97 3.43 5.92
C SER A 307 -3.11 4.50 5.27
N ALA A 308 -3.66 5.71 5.09
CA ALA A 308 -2.94 6.87 4.57
C ALA A 308 -1.74 7.24 5.46
N LYS A 309 -1.94 7.19 6.78
CA LYS A 309 -0.87 7.38 7.76
C LYS A 309 0.23 6.32 7.61
N LEU A 310 -0.14 5.03 7.58
CA LEU A 310 0.81 3.93 7.46
C LEU A 310 1.63 4.03 6.15
N ALA A 311 1.00 4.37 5.05
CA ALA A 311 1.65 4.58 3.75
C ALA A 311 2.61 5.79 3.77
N ALA A 312 2.17 6.93 4.31
CA ALA A 312 3.02 8.11 4.47
C ALA A 312 4.24 7.84 5.35
N ASP A 313 4.06 7.15 6.48
CA ASP A 313 5.15 6.75 7.38
C ASP A 313 6.14 5.81 6.69
N TYR A 314 5.65 4.91 5.83
CA TYR A 314 6.49 4.00 5.07
C TYR A 314 7.35 4.74 4.04
N ILE A 315 6.76 5.63 3.25
CA ILE A 315 7.51 6.44 2.28
C ILE A 315 8.52 7.33 2.97
N TYR A 316 8.16 7.97 4.07
CA TYR A 316 9.09 8.78 4.86
C TYR A 316 10.35 7.98 5.22
N ARG A 317 10.17 6.73 5.65
CA ARG A 317 11.29 5.83 5.96
C ARG A 317 12.07 5.42 4.71
N CYS A 318 11.40 5.14 3.59
CA CYS A 318 12.06 4.80 2.32
C CYS A 318 12.91 5.97 1.81
N ILE A 319 12.37 7.20 1.84
CA ILE A 319 13.10 8.41 1.50
C ILE A 319 14.29 8.58 2.43
N LYS A 320 14.09 8.50 3.76
CA LYS A 320 15.17 8.62 4.73
C LYS A 320 16.29 7.60 4.50
N ASN A 321 15.94 6.37 4.14
CA ASN A 321 16.89 5.30 3.83
C ASN A 321 17.64 5.52 2.49
N THR A 322 17.17 6.44 1.66
CA THR A 322 17.72 6.73 0.33
C THR A 322 18.50 8.06 0.28
N LEU A 323 18.19 9.03 1.14
CA LEU A 323 18.75 10.39 1.12
C LEU A 323 20.27 10.48 0.96
N ASP A 324 21.01 9.61 1.65
CA ASP A 324 22.48 9.65 1.67
C ASP A 324 23.12 8.88 0.50
N ASP A 325 22.33 8.30 -0.40
CA ASP A 325 22.80 7.56 -1.57
C ASP A 325 22.42 8.23 -2.88
N GLN A 326 23.30 9.11 -3.35
CA GLN A 326 23.13 9.81 -4.63
C GLN A 326 23.15 8.88 -5.86
N SER A 327 23.65 7.65 -5.73
CA SER A 327 23.65 6.69 -6.84
C SER A 327 22.25 6.11 -7.11
N HIS A 328 21.32 6.26 -6.16
CA HIS A 328 19.94 5.76 -6.22
C HIS A 328 18.93 6.87 -6.56
N TRP A 329 19.26 7.75 -7.50
CA TRP A 329 18.42 8.90 -7.88
C TRP A 329 17.11 8.52 -8.61
N TYR A 330 17.02 7.30 -9.13
CA TYR A 330 15.92 6.79 -9.96
C TYR A 330 14.76 6.17 -9.14
N GLY A 331 14.72 6.41 -7.83
CA GLY A 331 13.65 5.90 -6.98
C GLY A 331 13.97 5.96 -5.49
N VAL A 332 13.32 5.11 -4.70
CA VAL A 332 13.57 4.94 -3.26
C VAL A 332 13.82 3.48 -2.93
N LYS A 333 14.69 3.21 -1.96
CA LYS A 333 15.04 1.85 -1.49
C LYS A 333 13.91 1.20 -0.67
N PHE A 334 12.73 1.06 -1.26
CA PHE A 334 11.54 0.52 -0.59
C PHE A 334 11.71 -0.96 -0.27
N GLU A 335 12.43 -1.73 -1.09
CA GLU A 335 12.62 -3.16 -0.94
C GLU A 335 13.26 -3.51 0.41
N GLN A 336 14.23 -2.68 0.85
CA GLN A 336 14.93 -2.86 2.12
C GLN A 336 14.01 -2.71 3.32
N LEU A 337 12.89 -1.98 3.17
CA LEU A 337 11.95 -1.70 4.24
C LEU A 337 10.63 -2.47 4.11
N LEU A 338 10.46 -3.35 3.11
CA LEU A 338 9.25 -4.17 2.94
C LEU A 338 8.91 -4.96 4.19
N ASN A 339 9.90 -5.60 4.82
CA ASN A 339 9.67 -6.36 6.05
C ASN A 339 9.22 -5.48 7.23
N ASP A 340 9.81 -4.29 7.40
CA ASP A 340 9.36 -3.33 8.42
C ASP A 340 7.91 -2.89 8.15
N TYR A 341 7.57 -2.62 6.89
CA TYR A 341 6.22 -2.25 6.49
C TYR A 341 5.19 -3.35 6.79
N VAL A 342 5.46 -4.58 6.34
CA VAL A 342 4.59 -5.73 6.59
C VAL A 342 4.42 -5.99 8.10
N ASN A 343 5.49 -5.84 8.87
CA ASN A 343 5.42 -5.96 10.32
C ASN A 343 4.55 -4.87 10.97
N ARG A 344 4.66 -3.61 10.53
CA ARG A 344 3.80 -2.51 11.00
C ARG A 344 2.34 -2.72 10.62
N LEU A 345 2.11 -3.16 9.40
CA LEU A 345 0.79 -3.47 8.85
C LEU A 345 0.08 -4.57 9.67
N ASN A 346 0.82 -5.59 10.09
CA ASN A 346 0.31 -6.71 10.88
C ASN A 346 0.17 -6.39 12.37
N ASN A 347 1.03 -5.53 12.93
CA ASN A 347 1.04 -5.23 14.36
C ASN A 347 0.07 -4.09 14.72
N LYS A 348 -1.24 -4.37 14.70
CA LYS A 348 -2.28 -3.51 15.33
C LYS A 348 -2.23 -3.61 16.86
N LYS A 349 -1.21 -3.04 17.50
CA LYS A 349 -1.34 -2.48 18.86
C LYS A 349 -0.44 -1.25 19.00
N GLY A 350 -1.07 -0.11 19.26
CA GLY A 350 -0.39 1.11 19.65
C GLY A 350 0.55 0.85 20.84
N LYS A 351 1.85 0.88 20.59
CA LYS A 351 2.77 1.49 21.53
C LYS A 351 2.91 2.94 21.07
N LYS A 352 2.49 3.86 21.93
CA LYS A 352 3.06 5.21 21.93
C LYS A 352 4.57 5.02 21.95
N SER A 353 5.24 5.25 20.83
CA SER A 353 6.64 5.59 20.85
C SER A 353 6.70 6.96 21.51
N HIS A 354 6.85 6.97 22.84
CA HIS A 354 7.59 8.02 23.49
C HIS A 354 9.03 7.90 22.99
N GLU A 355 9.30 8.52 21.85
CA GLU A 355 10.62 9.03 21.58
C GLU A 355 10.48 10.54 21.68
N SER A 356 11.02 11.00 22.79
CA SER A 356 11.15 12.38 23.21
C SER A 356 12.22 13.05 22.36
N ILE A 357 11.88 14.27 21.91
CA ILE A 357 12.77 15.36 21.45
C ILE A 357 13.37 15.18 20.05
#